data_AF-A0A954LG94-F1
#
_entry.id   AF-A0A954LG94-F1
#
_cell.length_a   1.000
_cell.length_b   1.000
_cell.length_c   1.000
_cell.angle_alpha   90.00
_cell.angle_beta   90.00
_cell.angle_gamma   90.00
#
_symmetry.space_group_name_H-M   'P 1'
#
loop_
_entity.id
_entity.type
_entity.pdbx_description
1 polymer ?
#
loop_
_entity_poly.entity_id
_entity_poly.type
_entity_poly.pdbx_seq_one_letter_code
_entity_poly.pdbx_strand_id
1 'polypeptide(L)'
;MHGDTNQTLSLSCEVEIEAEANFAAGRLLFLGDRFREELFSGVVSLPRVKELAGEYGNTITSTLSRAVEASEFPAFAMVSQHPFYVSADKPVIRYFVVSRSFEKRFSLITSASLFHRISQYCSLRKRGPLADDLIAVSDDNGNLHEYRIECFSNSYDVLTLGTWKVAMKHLVSVPR
;
A
#
# COMPACT_ATOMS: atom_id res chain seq x y z
N MET A 1 0.94 5.02 -33.72
CA MET A 1 0.06 6.19 -33.50
C MET A 1 -0.94 5.80 -32.42
N HIS A 2 -1.04 6.62 -31.38
CA HIS A 2 -1.75 6.51 -30.10
C HIS A 2 -3.00 5.63 -30.01
N GLY A 3 -3.16 4.98 -28.86
CA GLY A 3 -4.37 4.32 -28.40
C GLY A 3 -4.28 4.01 -26.91
N ASP A 4 -4.20 5.08 -26.11
CA ASP A 4 -4.34 5.08 -24.66
C ASP A 4 -5.67 4.45 -24.26
N THR A 5 -5.66 3.39 -23.45
CA THR A 5 -6.84 3.02 -22.66
C THR A 5 -6.38 2.59 -21.27
N ASN A 6 -6.34 3.56 -20.36
CA ASN A 6 -6.40 3.41 -18.91
C ASN A 6 -7.63 2.58 -18.51
N GLN A 7 -7.61 1.28 -18.76
CA GLN A 7 -8.46 0.33 -18.07
C GLN A 7 -7.71 -0.12 -16.82
N THR A 8 -7.56 0.82 -15.88
CA THR A 8 -7.65 0.44 -14.46
C THR A 8 -9.08 -0.06 -14.29
N LEU A 9 -9.31 -1.32 -14.66
CA LEU A 9 -10.53 -2.04 -14.35
C LEU A 9 -10.71 -1.86 -12.85
N SER A 10 -11.75 -1.09 -12.54
CA SER A 10 -12.29 -0.87 -11.21
C SER A 10 -12.26 -2.20 -10.44
N LEU A 11 -11.23 -2.34 -9.60
CA LEU A 11 -10.95 -3.47 -8.72
C LEU A 11 -11.97 -3.57 -7.56
N SER A 12 -13.18 -3.06 -7.79
CA SER A 12 -14.37 -3.29 -6.99
C SER A 12 -14.82 -4.73 -7.16
N CYS A 13 -14.86 -5.27 -8.39
CA CYS A 13 -15.55 -6.55 -8.66
C CYS A 13 -14.79 -7.82 -8.25
N GLU A 14 -13.46 -7.87 -8.30
CA GLU A 14 -12.73 -9.10 -7.89
C GLU A 14 -12.46 -9.11 -6.38
N VAL A 15 -12.31 -7.92 -5.77
CA VAL A 15 -12.39 -7.78 -4.32
C VAL A 15 -13.77 -8.18 -3.87
N GLU A 16 -14.85 -7.78 -4.55
CA GLU A 16 -16.22 -8.15 -4.17
C GLU A 16 -16.42 -9.65 -4.05
N ILE A 17 -15.82 -10.54 -4.84
CA ILE A 17 -16.15 -11.99 -4.73
C ILE A 17 -15.41 -12.69 -3.58
N GLU A 18 -14.12 -12.40 -3.35
CA GLU A 18 -13.41 -12.90 -2.15
C GLU A 18 -13.79 -12.11 -0.88
N ALA A 19 -14.15 -10.83 -1.04
CA ALA A 19 -14.69 -10.02 0.01
C ALA A 19 -16.12 -10.45 0.34
N GLU A 20 -17.05 -10.78 -0.57
CA GLU A 20 -18.47 -11.05 -0.23
C GLU A 20 -18.59 -12.16 0.82
N ALA A 21 -17.80 -13.22 0.65
CA ALA A 21 -17.70 -14.32 1.61
C ALA A 21 -16.98 -13.90 2.91
N ASN A 22 -15.94 -13.06 2.82
CA ASN A 22 -15.25 -12.45 3.96
C ASN A 22 -15.90 -11.17 4.52
N PHE A 23 -16.99 -10.67 3.94
CA PHE A 23 -17.65 -9.37 4.19
C PHE A 23 -18.94 -9.64 4.95
N ALA A 24 -19.63 -10.72 4.60
CA ALA A 24 -20.62 -11.35 5.48
C ALA A 24 -20.00 -11.81 6.82
N ALA A 25 -18.75 -12.33 6.80
CA ALA A 25 -17.98 -12.60 8.02
C ALA A 25 -17.32 -11.33 8.59
N GLY A 26 -16.93 -10.38 7.74
CA GLY A 26 -16.16 -9.16 8.06
C GLY A 26 -16.91 -8.13 8.88
N ARG A 27 -18.24 -8.00 8.69
CA ARG A 27 -19.07 -7.15 9.58
C ARG A 27 -19.22 -7.72 11.00
N LEU A 28 -18.90 -8.99 11.22
CA LEU A 28 -18.76 -9.60 12.54
C LEU A 28 -17.29 -9.61 13.04
N LEU A 29 -16.31 -9.59 12.13
CA LEU A 29 -14.88 -9.76 12.43
C LEU A 29 -14.08 -8.47 12.65
N PHE A 30 -14.58 -7.27 12.37
CA PHE A 30 -13.78 -6.03 12.52
C PHE A 30 -14.23 -5.06 13.62
N LEU A 31 -15.25 -5.41 14.43
CA LEU A 31 -15.66 -4.67 15.64
C LEU A 31 -15.60 -3.13 15.55
N GLY A 32 -15.92 -2.55 14.38
CA GLY A 32 -15.95 -1.11 14.13
C GLY A 32 -14.71 -0.35 14.61
N ASP A 33 -14.91 0.47 15.64
CA ASP A 33 -13.93 1.42 16.16
C ASP A 33 -12.75 0.75 16.86
N ARG A 34 -12.92 -0.43 17.45
CA ARG A 34 -11.87 -1.10 18.22
C ARG A 34 -10.66 -1.50 17.36
N PHE A 35 -10.90 -2.01 16.15
CA PHE A 35 -9.82 -2.32 15.22
C PHE A 35 -9.02 -1.06 14.84
N ARG A 36 -9.72 0.06 14.61
CA ARG A 36 -9.08 1.34 14.28
C ARG A 36 -8.29 1.87 15.46
N GLU A 37 -8.86 1.83 16.66
CA GLU A 37 -8.19 2.21 17.91
C GLU A 37 -6.94 1.37 18.13
N GLU A 38 -7.01 0.04 17.99
CA GLU A 38 -5.86 -0.84 18.17
C GLU A 38 -4.80 -0.69 17.07
N LEU A 39 -5.21 -0.38 15.83
CA LEU A 39 -4.31 -0.10 14.72
C LEU A 39 -3.56 1.23 14.89
N PHE A 40 -4.27 2.28 15.32
CA PHE A 40 -3.73 3.64 15.47
C PHE A 40 -3.23 3.95 16.89
N SER A 41 -3.38 3.03 17.85
CA SER A 41 -2.78 3.14 19.19
C SER A 41 -1.25 3.15 19.16
N GLY A 42 -0.64 2.72 18.05
CA GLY A 42 0.81 2.69 17.85
C GLY A 42 1.22 3.00 16.41
N VAL A 43 2.45 2.61 16.06
CA VAL A 43 2.99 2.81 14.72
C VAL A 43 2.40 1.76 13.76
N VAL A 44 1.67 2.24 12.76
CA VAL A 44 1.17 1.39 11.66
C VAL A 44 2.38 0.83 10.90
N SER A 45 2.49 -0.50 10.88
CA SER A 45 3.60 -1.24 10.28
C SER A 45 3.13 -2.61 9.80
N LEU A 46 3.86 -3.25 8.86
CA LEU A 46 3.48 -4.57 8.36
C LEU A 46 3.45 -5.65 9.45
N PRO A 47 4.38 -5.68 10.43
CA PRO A 47 4.28 -6.60 11.57
C PRO A 47 2.97 -6.43 12.34
N ARG A 48 2.57 -5.18 12.64
CA ARG A 48 1.33 -4.90 13.37
C ARG A 48 0.09 -5.33 12.58
N VAL A 49 0.08 -5.08 11.26
CA VAL A 49 -0.99 -5.55 10.37
C VAL A 49 -1.08 -7.08 10.38
N LYS A 50 0.06 -7.78 10.40
CA LYS A 50 0.07 -9.25 10.47
C LYS A 50 -0.43 -9.79 11.81
N GLU A 51 -0.09 -9.14 12.92
CA GLU A 51 -0.60 -9.48 14.26
C GLU A 51 -2.12 -9.32 14.31
N LEU A 52 -2.62 -8.15 13.89
CA LEU A 52 -4.06 -7.88 13.84
C LEU A 52 -4.80 -8.83 12.91
N ALA A 53 -4.21 -9.20 11.77
CA ALA A 53 -4.79 -10.22 10.90
C ALA A 53 -4.96 -11.56 11.63
N GLY A 54 -3.97 -11.97 12.42
CA GLY A 54 -4.04 -13.18 13.24
C GLY A 54 -5.06 -13.09 14.39
N GLU A 55 -5.08 -11.97 15.11
CA GLU A 55 -5.98 -11.73 16.25
C GLU A 55 -7.46 -11.74 15.83
N TYR A 56 -7.75 -11.13 14.69
CA TYR A 56 -9.11 -11.00 14.15
C TYR A 56 -9.47 -12.09 13.13
N GLY A 57 -8.61 -13.09 12.89
CA GLY A 57 -8.88 -14.19 11.96
C GLY A 57 -9.02 -13.76 10.48
N ASN A 58 -8.42 -12.62 10.11
CA ASN A 58 -8.49 -12.04 8.78
C ASN A 58 -7.25 -12.39 7.94
N THR A 59 -7.36 -12.19 6.61
CA THR A 59 -6.17 -12.24 5.76
C THR A 59 -5.30 -11.00 5.98
N ILE A 60 -3.98 -11.15 5.77
CA ILE A 60 -3.06 -10.00 5.88
C ILE A 60 -3.41 -8.95 4.82
N THR A 61 -3.84 -9.37 3.64
CA THR A 61 -4.25 -8.47 2.54
C THR A 61 -5.48 -7.65 2.89
N SER A 62 -6.54 -8.25 3.43
CA SER A 62 -7.74 -7.52 3.83
C SER A 62 -7.46 -6.55 4.97
N THR A 63 -6.70 -7.00 5.97
CA THR A 63 -6.28 -6.17 7.12
C THR A 63 -5.42 -4.99 6.67
N LEU A 64 -4.52 -5.20 5.72
CA LEU A 64 -3.67 -4.16 5.13
C LEU A 64 -4.51 -3.11 4.39
N SER A 65 -5.46 -3.54 3.55
CA SER A 65 -6.36 -2.63 2.84
C SER A 65 -7.19 -1.79 3.80
N ARG A 66 -7.78 -2.42 4.82
CA ARG A 66 -8.56 -1.73 5.86
C ARG A 66 -7.72 -0.72 6.63
N ALA A 67 -6.46 -1.06 6.94
CA ALA A 67 -5.55 -0.14 7.64
C ALA A 67 -5.30 1.14 6.84
N VAL A 68 -5.11 1.01 5.52
CA VAL A 68 -4.88 2.14 4.63
C VAL A 68 -6.14 2.97 4.42
N GLU A 69 -7.29 2.34 4.20
CA GLU A 69 -8.57 3.04 4.05
C GLU A 69 -8.98 3.80 5.31
N ALA A 70 -8.67 3.24 6.48
CA ALA A 70 -8.97 3.86 7.76
C ALA A 70 -8.03 5.03 8.12
N SER A 71 -6.89 5.16 7.41
CA SER A 71 -5.87 6.18 7.67
C SER A 71 -6.34 7.58 7.30
N GLU A 72 -6.22 8.51 8.24
CA GLU A 72 -6.43 9.94 7.98
C GLU A 72 -5.26 10.57 7.22
N PHE A 73 -4.06 10.02 7.40
CA PHE A 73 -2.84 10.46 6.72
C PHE A 73 -2.64 9.76 5.37
N PRO A 74 -1.93 10.40 4.42
CA PRO A 74 -1.65 9.79 3.13
C PRO A 74 -0.90 8.46 3.29
N ALA A 75 -1.60 7.36 3.04
CA ALA A 75 -1.06 6.01 3.08
C ALA A 75 -1.49 5.23 1.84
N PHE A 76 -0.73 4.18 1.52
CA PHE A 76 -1.07 3.23 0.46
C PHE A 76 -0.64 1.80 0.83
N ALA A 77 -1.31 0.84 0.22
CA ALA A 77 -0.98 -0.57 0.27
C ALA A 77 -0.90 -1.12 -1.15
N MET A 78 0.04 -2.03 -1.37
CA MET A 78 0.20 -2.70 -2.66
C MET A 78 0.45 -4.18 -2.47
N VAL A 79 -0.26 -5.00 -3.24
CA VAL A 79 -0.01 -6.43 -3.36
C VAL A 79 0.46 -6.69 -4.77
N SER A 80 1.69 -7.18 -4.90
CA SER A 80 2.36 -7.34 -6.19
C SER A 80 3.10 -8.66 -6.28
N GLN A 81 3.55 -9.00 -7.48
CA GLN A 81 4.57 -10.02 -7.67
C GLN A 81 5.91 -9.53 -7.12
N HIS A 82 6.84 -10.47 -6.92
CA HIS A 82 8.18 -10.11 -6.53
C HIS A 82 8.88 -9.30 -7.64
N PRO A 83 9.47 -8.12 -7.36
CA PRO A 83 10.03 -7.27 -8.40
C PRO A 83 11.10 -7.93 -9.27
N PHE A 84 11.86 -8.87 -8.68
CA PHE A 84 12.92 -9.62 -9.37
C PHE A 84 12.50 -11.02 -9.84
N TYR A 85 11.29 -11.48 -9.50
CA TYR A 85 10.80 -12.82 -9.87
C TYR A 85 9.37 -12.69 -10.39
N VAL A 86 9.24 -12.05 -11.55
CA VAL A 86 7.96 -11.79 -12.22
C VAL A 86 7.63 -12.96 -13.15
N SER A 87 6.40 -13.46 -13.06
CA SER A 87 5.79 -14.37 -14.03
C SER A 87 4.93 -13.58 -15.02
N ALA A 88 4.95 -13.99 -16.28
CA ALA A 88 4.11 -13.45 -17.35
C ALA A 88 2.62 -13.84 -17.18
N ASP A 89 2.32 -14.89 -16.41
CA ASP A 89 0.96 -15.43 -16.27
C ASP A 89 0.08 -14.64 -15.30
N LYS A 90 0.65 -13.64 -14.60
CA LYS A 90 -0.04 -12.88 -13.56
C LYS A 90 0.21 -11.38 -13.75
N PRO A 91 -0.73 -10.51 -13.35
CA PRO A 91 -0.46 -9.08 -13.31
C PRO A 91 0.65 -8.79 -12.30
N VAL A 92 1.51 -7.81 -12.59
CA VAL A 92 2.62 -7.42 -11.70
C VAL A 92 2.08 -6.83 -10.40
N ILE A 93 1.05 -5.99 -10.49
CA ILE A 93 0.35 -5.42 -9.34
C ILE A 93 -1.06 -6.01 -9.36
N ARG A 94 -1.43 -6.75 -8.31
CA ARG A 94 -2.77 -7.33 -8.15
C ARG A 94 -3.71 -6.36 -7.46
N TYR A 95 -3.23 -5.71 -6.40
CA TYR A 95 -4.03 -4.77 -5.62
C TYR A 95 -3.23 -3.52 -5.32
N PHE A 96 -3.90 -2.37 -5.42
CA PHE A 96 -3.38 -1.09 -4.99
C PHE A 96 -4.51 -0.34 -4.29
N VAL A 97 -4.34 -0.09 -3.00
CA VAL A 97 -5.31 0.60 -2.15
C VAL A 97 -4.66 1.85 -1.61
N VAL A 98 -5.39 2.95 -1.60
CA VAL A 98 -4.90 4.24 -1.13
C VAL A 98 -5.88 4.84 -0.12
N SER A 99 -5.35 5.56 0.85
CA SER A 99 -6.16 6.38 1.74
C SER A 99 -6.80 7.54 0.97
N ARG A 100 -7.92 8.06 1.49
CA ARG A 100 -8.60 9.22 0.90
C ARG A 100 -7.71 10.47 0.80
N SER A 101 -6.79 10.65 1.75
CA SER A 101 -5.86 11.78 1.75
C SER A 101 -4.70 11.58 0.77
N PHE A 102 -4.31 10.33 0.49
CA PHE A 102 -3.36 10.01 -0.58
C PHE A 102 -3.98 10.33 -1.95
N GLU A 103 -5.18 9.83 -2.22
CA GLU A 103 -5.89 10.05 -3.49
C GLU A 103 -6.04 11.54 -3.84
N LYS A 104 -6.27 12.39 -2.83
CA LYS A 104 -6.42 13.84 -3.02
C LYS A 104 -5.10 14.61 -3.25
N ARG A 105 -3.98 14.10 -2.73
CA ARG A 105 -2.70 14.83 -2.71
C ARG A 105 -1.68 14.29 -3.72
N PHE A 106 -1.82 13.02 -4.09
CA PHE A 106 -0.91 12.28 -4.95
C PHE A 106 -1.68 11.66 -6.12
N SER A 107 -2.68 12.36 -6.64
CA SER A 107 -3.56 11.89 -7.72
C SER A 107 -2.79 11.63 -9.02
N LEU A 108 -1.63 12.28 -9.22
CA LEU A 108 -0.75 12.06 -10.36
C LEU A 108 0.13 10.80 -10.23
N ILE A 109 0.19 10.19 -9.03
CA ILE A 109 0.99 8.99 -8.81
C ILE A 109 0.22 7.75 -9.22
N THR A 110 0.78 7.04 -10.20
CA THR A 110 0.26 5.73 -10.62
C THR A 110 0.86 4.59 -9.80
N SER A 111 0.10 3.51 -9.62
CA SER A 111 0.58 2.29 -8.98
C SER A 111 1.85 1.75 -9.62
N ALA A 112 1.94 1.81 -10.95
CA ALA A 112 3.12 1.37 -11.71
C ALA A 112 4.36 2.22 -11.42
N SER A 113 4.23 3.56 -11.37
CA SER A 113 5.35 4.45 -11.06
C SER A 113 5.87 4.24 -9.64
N LEU A 114 4.94 4.03 -8.69
CA LEU A 114 5.26 3.80 -7.29
C LEU A 114 5.90 2.42 -7.08
N PHE A 115 5.38 1.39 -7.75
CA PHE A 115 5.98 0.05 -7.76
C PHE A 115 7.41 0.08 -8.29
N HIS A 116 7.65 0.75 -9.44
CA HIS A 116 8.98 0.87 -10.00
C HIS A 116 9.95 1.55 -9.02
N ARG A 117 9.53 2.66 -8.40
CA ARG A 117 10.35 3.34 -7.38
C ARG A 117 10.64 2.43 -6.18
N ILE A 118 9.64 1.74 -5.63
CA ILE A 118 9.80 0.86 -4.48
C ILE A 118 10.70 -0.34 -4.80
N SER A 119 10.60 -0.89 -6.01
CA SER A 119 11.38 -2.05 -6.43
C SER A 119 12.90 -1.85 -6.33
N GLN A 120 13.36 -0.60 -6.42
CA GLN A 120 14.77 -0.22 -6.29
C GLN A 120 15.31 -0.43 -4.87
N TYR A 121 14.44 -0.44 -3.86
CA TYR A 121 14.79 -0.63 -2.45
C TYR A 121 14.59 -2.08 -1.98
N CYS A 122 13.94 -2.92 -2.81
CA CYS A 122 13.69 -4.31 -2.46
C CYS A 122 14.97 -5.16 -2.57
N SER A 123 15.15 -6.06 -1.61
CA SER A 123 16.18 -7.09 -1.70
C SER A 123 15.83 -8.20 -2.72
N LEU A 124 16.83 -8.97 -3.14
CA LEU A 124 16.68 -10.16 -3.99
C LEU A 124 16.16 -11.39 -3.24
N ARG A 125 15.85 -11.29 -1.93
CA ARG A 125 15.41 -12.45 -1.14
C ARG A 125 14.03 -12.92 -1.61
N LYS A 126 13.87 -14.21 -1.88
CA LYS A 126 12.58 -14.75 -2.37
C LYS A 126 11.42 -14.61 -1.37
N ARG A 127 11.70 -14.65 -0.07
CA ARG A 127 10.69 -14.63 1.01
C ARG A 127 11.21 -13.77 2.17
N GLY A 128 10.28 -13.19 2.93
CA GLY A 128 10.55 -12.42 4.13
C GLY A 128 10.57 -10.90 3.86
N PRO A 129 11.09 -10.10 4.80
CA PRO A 129 11.24 -8.66 4.60
C PRO A 129 12.14 -8.37 3.38
N LEU A 130 11.64 -7.53 2.49
CA LEU A 130 12.37 -7.09 1.30
C LEU A 130 12.90 -5.67 1.43
N ALA A 131 12.16 -4.79 2.10
CA ALA A 131 12.53 -3.40 2.34
C ALA A 131 11.88 -2.89 3.64
N ASP A 132 12.59 -1.99 4.32
CA ASP A 132 12.11 -1.13 5.39
C ASP A 132 12.95 0.15 5.30
N ASP A 133 12.49 1.10 4.48
CA ASP A 133 13.26 2.28 4.11
C ASP A 133 12.39 3.53 3.96
N LEU A 134 13.02 4.70 3.92
CA LEU A 134 12.38 5.98 3.65
C LEU A 134 12.55 6.34 2.18
N ILE A 135 11.44 6.61 1.49
CA ILE A 135 11.47 7.12 0.12
C ILE A 135 10.83 8.48 0.05
N ALA A 136 11.35 9.30 -0.85
CA ALA A 136 10.78 10.60 -1.18
C ALA A 136 9.75 10.45 -2.32
N VAL A 137 8.56 11.03 -2.12
CA VAL A 137 7.41 11.00 -3.03
C VAL A 137 6.90 12.43 -3.20
N SER A 138 6.81 12.90 -4.45
CA SER A 138 6.31 14.25 -4.72
C SER A 138 4.78 14.27 -4.79
N ASP A 139 4.15 15.26 -4.15
CA ASP A 139 2.71 15.51 -4.28
C ASP A 139 2.37 16.15 -5.63
N ASP A 140 1.07 16.34 -5.89
CA ASP A 140 0.57 16.95 -7.12
C ASP A 140 1.03 18.41 -7.31
N ASN A 141 1.51 19.07 -6.25
CA ASN A 141 2.06 20.42 -6.26
C ASN A 141 3.59 20.45 -6.38
N GLY A 142 4.25 19.29 -6.45
CA GLY A 142 5.70 19.15 -6.50
C GLY A 142 6.41 19.22 -5.14
N ASN A 143 5.67 19.28 -4.02
CA ASN A 143 6.26 19.20 -2.69
C ASN A 143 6.76 17.78 -2.42
N LEU A 144 7.91 17.67 -1.74
CA LEU A 144 8.49 16.37 -1.45
C LEU A 144 7.99 15.87 -0.07
N HIS A 145 7.48 14.64 -0.05
CA HIS A 145 6.98 13.97 1.15
C HIS A 145 7.78 12.71 1.42
N GLU A 146 8.10 12.48 2.69
CA GLU A 146 8.79 11.27 3.10
C GLU A 146 7.79 10.18 3.46
N TYR A 147 8.00 9.00 2.89
CA TYR A 147 7.23 7.80 3.15
C TYR A 147 8.14 6.72 3.71
N ARG A 148 7.73 6.09 4.82
CA ARG A 148 8.29 4.80 5.20
C ARG A 148 7.62 3.70 4.38
N ILE A 149 8.44 2.90 3.72
CA ILE A 149 8.05 1.77 2.91
C ILE A 149 8.49 0.49 3.59
N GLU A 150 7.52 -0.37 3.88
CA GLU A 150 7.77 -1.72 4.36
C GLU A 150 7.30 -2.70 3.28
N CYS A 151 8.17 -3.64 2.89
CA CYS A 151 7.87 -4.69 1.92
C CYS A 151 8.12 -6.07 2.52
N PHE A 152 7.19 -7.00 2.34
CA PHE A 152 7.30 -8.38 2.82
C PHE A 152 6.81 -9.37 1.75
N SER A 153 7.66 -10.33 1.39
CA SER A 153 7.29 -11.46 0.53
C SER A 153 6.81 -12.66 1.35
N ASN A 154 5.63 -13.18 1.03
CA ASN A 154 5.13 -14.45 1.58
C ASN A 154 5.40 -15.67 0.66
N SER A 155 6.32 -15.52 -0.31
CA SER A 155 6.62 -16.44 -1.42
C SER A 155 5.63 -16.44 -2.59
N TYR A 156 4.39 -16.03 -2.39
CA TYR A 156 3.41 -15.90 -3.46
C TYR A 156 3.35 -14.44 -3.94
N ASP A 157 3.30 -13.54 -2.97
CA ASP A 157 2.99 -12.13 -3.13
C ASP A 157 3.94 -11.28 -2.29
N VAL A 158 4.22 -10.08 -2.78
CA VAL A 158 4.86 -9.00 -2.03
C VAL A 158 3.79 -8.04 -1.53
N LEU A 159 3.68 -7.98 -0.21
CA LEU A 159 2.86 -7.02 0.52
C LEU A 159 3.70 -5.78 0.78
N THR A 160 3.20 -4.63 0.39
CA THR A 160 3.86 -3.34 0.58
C THR A 160 2.94 -2.39 1.32
N LEU A 161 3.47 -1.71 2.33
CA LEU A 161 2.80 -0.65 3.07
C LEU A 161 3.64 0.63 2.96
N GLY A 162 3.00 1.72 2.53
CA GLY A 162 3.58 3.05 2.56
C GLY A 162 2.86 3.93 3.58
N THR A 163 3.60 4.43 4.58
CA THR A 163 3.08 5.35 5.59
C THR A 163 3.78 6.71 5.50
N TRP A 164 3.01 7.78 5.44
CA TRP A 164 3.54 9.14 5.41
C TRP A 164 4.17 9.52 6.75
N LYS A 165 5.35 10.15 6.73
CA LYS A 165 6.08 10.59 7.93
C LYS A 165 6.03 12.10 8.13
N VAL A 166 6.49 12.87 7.14
CA VAL A 166 6.46 14.33 7.21
C VAL A 166 6.56 14.95 5.81
N ALA A 167 6.10 16.19 5.66
CA ALA A 167 6.39 16.98 4.46
C ALA A 167 7.79 17.60 4.59
N MET A 168 8.66 17.39 3.61
CA MET A 168 9.92 18.12 3.52
C MET A 168 9.63 19.48 2.88
N LYS A 169 9.90 20.57 3.61
CA LYS A 169 9.92 21.90 3.01
C LYS A 169 11.16 21.99 2.13
N HIS A 170 10.97 22.08 0.81
CA HIS A 170 12.06 22.44 -0.09
C HIS A 170 12.53 23.86 0.27
N LEU A 171 13.66 23.98 0.97
CA LEU A 171 14.38 25.24 1.07
C LEU A 171 15.01 25.47 -0.30
N VAL A 172 14.36 26.27 -1.15
CA VAL A 172 14.94 26.74 -2.40
C VAL A 172 16.12 27.65 -2.04
N SER A 173 17.34 27.13 -2.12
CA SER A 173 18.55 27.95 -2.13
C SER A 173 18.61 28.66 -3.48
N VAL A 174 18.23 29.94 -3.52
CA VAL A 174 18.46 30.81 -4.67
C VAL A 174 19.97 31.01 -4.81
N PRO A 175 20.62 30.63 -5.93
CA PRO A 175 22.01 30.99 -6.17
C PRO A 175 22.09 32.51 -6.36
N ARG A 176 23.06 33.15 -5.70
CA ARG A 176 23.45 34.54 -5.98
C ARG A 176 24.23 34.65 -7.28
#